data_AF-A0A7Y9JYG4-F1
#
_entry.id   AF-A0A7Y9JYG4-F1
#
_cell.length_a   1.000
_cell.length_b   1.000
_cell.length_c   1.000
_cell.angle_alpha   90.00
_cell.angle_beta   90.00
_cell.angle_gamma   90.00
#
_symmetry.space_group_name_H-M   'P 1'
#
loop_
_entity.id
_entity.type
_entity.pdbx_description
1 polymer ?
#
loop_
_entity_poly.entity_id
_entity_poly.type
_entity_poly.pdbx_seq_one_letter_code
_entity_poly.pdbx_strand_id
1 'polypeptide(L)'
;MKFAMGSDTLATLTKRTSSSSEDLGALVRELSAAAEPLEGKFNGAGRAAFDKFKSETDRIASDLNGALGAVLSGISGMDRSYVEGDTQMSDETRAAEGSSAFDAARFGAPRA
;
A
#
# COMPACT_ATOMS: atom_id res chain seq x y z
N MET A 1 -12.43 16.19 7.64
CA MET A 1 -12.25 16.41 6.18
C MET A 1 -10.88 15.98 5.67
N LYS A 2 -9.74 16.40 6.26
CA LYS A 2 -8.39 15.97 5.81
C LYS A 2 -8.12 14.46 5.98
N PHE A 3 -8.75 13.85 6.98
CA PHE A 3 -8.58 12.45 7.37
C PHE A 3 -9.26 11.43 6.44
N ALA A 4 -10.51 11.69 6.04
CA ALA A 4 -11.22 10.86 5.06
C ALA A 4 -10.57 10.92 3.66
N MET A 5 -10.07 12.10 3.27
CA MET A 5 -9.45 12.31 1.97
C MET A 5 -8.14 11.50 1.79
N GLY A 6 -7.41 11.23 2.88
CA GLY A 6 -6.22 10.37 2.86
C GLY A 6 -6.54 8.89 2.59
N SER A 7 -7.56 8.38 3.29
CA SER A 7 -8.10 7.02 3.08
C SER A 7 -8.55 6.80 1.63
N ASP A 8 -9.32 7.73 1.07
CA ASP A 8 -9.81 7.62 -0.30
C ASP A 8 -8.68 7.65 -1.35
N THR A 9 -7.64 8.47 -1.09
CA THR A 9 -6.48 8.56 -1.98
C THR A 9 -5.65 7.28 -1.94
N LEU A 10 -5.43 6.71 -0.75
CA LEU A 10 -4.73 5.45 -0.57
C LEU A 10 -5.48 4.28 -1.22
N ALA A 11 -6.80 4.19 -1.02
CA ALA A 11 -7.62 3.18 -1.67
C ALA A 11 -7.56 3.28 -3.20
N THR A 12 -7.55 4.50 -3.74
CA THR A 12 -7.41 4.76 -5.18
C THR A 12 -6.04 4.34 -5.71
N LEU A 13 -4.97 4.67 -4.98
CA LEU A 13 -3.60 4.25 -5.30
C LEU A 13 -3.49 2.73 -5.29
N THR A 14 -3.91 2.06 -4.22
CA THR A 14 -3.93 0.59 -4.13
C THR A 14 -4.63 -0.05 -5.32
N LYS A 15 -5.83 0.45 -5.69
CA LYS A 15 -6.61 -0.11 -6.79
C LYS A 15 -5.92 0.07 -8.15
N ARG A 16 -5.35 1.25 -8.41
CA ARG A 16 -4.56 1.50 -9.64
C ARG A 16 -3.33 0.60 -9.68
N THR A 17 -2.63 0.50 -8.57
CA THR A 17 -1.44 -0.32 -8.40
C THR A 17 -1.74 -1.80 -8.69
N SER A 18 -2.78 -2.38 -8.09
CA SER A 18 -3.22 -3.75 -8.40
C SER A 18 -3.56 -3.95 -9.87
N SER A 19 -4.35 -3.06 -10.47
CA SER A 19 -4.73 -3.15 -11.89
C SER A 19 -3.50 -3.11 -12.81
N SER A 20 -2.58 -2.16 -12.59
CA SER A 20 -1.35 -2.07 -13.38
C SER A 20 -0.44 -3.30 -13.20
N SER A 21 -0.52 -3.99 -12.07
CA SER A 21 0.24 -5.22 -11.81
C SER A 21 -0.31 -6.40 -12.63
N GLU A 22 -1.64 -6.54 -12.66
CA GLU A 22 -2.33 -7.54 -13.46
C GLU A 22 -2.06 -7.32 -14.96
N ASP A 23 -2.15 -6.07 -15.42
CA ASP A 23 -1.86 -5.69 -16.80
C ASP A 23 -0.41 -6.01 -17.19
N LEU A 24 0.56 -5.70 -16.33
CA LEU A 24 1.97 -5.96 -16.59
C LEU A 24 2.25 -7.47 -16.63
N GLY A 25 1.64 -8.25 -15.73
CA GLY A 25 1.73 -9.71 -15.76
C GLY A 25 1.03 -10.34 -16.98
N ALA A 26 -0.01 -9.72 -17.51
CA ALA A 26 -0.65 -10.14 -18.76
C ALA A 26 0.27 -9.85 -19.96
N LEU A 27 0.84 -8.64 -20.05
CA LEU A 27 1.77 -8.25 -21.10
C LEU A 27 3.03 -9.14 -21.13
N VAL A 28 3.57 -9.52 -19.97
CA VAL A 28 4.72 -10.44 -19.88
C VAL A 28 4.37 -11.84 -20.43
N ARG A 29 3.17 -12.34 -20.12
CA ARG A 29 2.70 -13.64 -20.64
C ARG A 29 2.45 -13.59 -22.14
N GLU A 30 1.83 -12.51 -22.62
CA GLU A 30 1.60 -12.27 -24.04
C GLU A 30 2.91 -12.13 -24.81
N LEU A 31 3.89 -11.42 -24.24
CA LEU A 31 5.24 -11.31 -24.76
C LEU A 31 5.92 -12.68 -24.82
N SER A 32 5.85 -13.52 -23.77
CA SER A 32 6.39 -14.88 -23.82
C SER A 32 5.71 -15.74 -24.89
N ALA A 33 4.39 -15.63 -25.06
CA ALA A 33 3.65 -16.39 -26.06
C ALA A 33 3.97 -15.94 -27.50
N ALA A 34 4.10 -14.63 -27.73
CA ALA A 34 4.55 -14.06 -29.00
C ALA A 34 5.98 -14.50 -29.36
N ALA A 35 6.76 -14.87 -28.34
CA ALA A 35 8.16 -15.20 -28.42
C ALA A 35 8.40 -16.72 -28.65
N GLU A 36 7.47 -17.61 -28.29
CA GLU A 36 7.51 -19.06 -28.59
C GLU A 36 7.80 -19.41 -30.07
N PRO A 37 7.13 -18.82 -31.08
CA PRO A 37 7.40 -19.13 -32.49
C PRO A 37 8.79 -18.67 -32.97
N LEU A 38 9.49 -17.86 -32.17
CA LEU A 38 10.87 -17.45 -32.44
C LEU A 38 11.91 -18.41 -31.85
N GLU A 39 11.56 -19.20 -30.84
CA GLU A 39 12.46 -20.15 -30.18
C GLU A 39 12.95 -21.25 -31.15
N GLY A 40 12.11 -21.65 -32.11
CA GLY A 40 12.48 -22.56 -33.20
C GLY A 40 13.20 -21.90 -34.38
N LYS A 41 13.27 -20.57 -34.43
CA LYS A 41 13.94 -19.79 -35.49
C LYS A 41 15.34 -19.31 -35.09
N PHE A 42 15.62 -19.22 -33.79
CA PHE A 42 16.91 -18.79 -33.27
C PHE A 42 17.78 -20.00 -32.88
N ASN A 43 18.90 -20.18 -33.57
CA ASN A 43 19.93 -21.16 -33.21
C ASN A 43 21.14 -20.47 -32.55
N GLY A 44 21.81 -21.15 -31.62
CA GLY A 44 23.04 -20.64 -30.97
C GLY A 44 22.82 -19.39 -30.11
N ALA A 45 23.57 -18.32 -30.38
CA ALA A 45 23.55 -17.08 -29.58
C ALA A 45 22.17 -16.39 -29.51
N GLY A 46 21.31 -16.57 -30.51
CA GLY A 46 19.95 -16.01 -30.51
C GLY A 46 19.04 -16.67 -29.47
N ARG A 47 19.14 -17.99 -29.28
CA ARG A 47 18.42 -18.74 -28.23
C ARG A 47 18.87 -18.28 -26.85
N ALA A 48 20.18 -18.16 -26.63
CA ALA A 48 20.73 -17.70 -25.36
C ALA A 48 20.30 -16.26 -24.99
N ALA A 49 20.25 -15.36 -25.97
CA ALA A 49 19.76 -13.99 -25.75
C ALA A 49 18.26 -13.97 -25.40
N PHE A 50 17.48 -14.84 -26.04
CA PHE A 50 16.06 -15.00 -25.79
C PHE A 50 15.77 -15.57 -24.39
N ASP A 51 16.47 -16.64 -24.01
CA ASP A 51 16.35 -17.25 -22.68
C ASP A 51 16.70 -16.25 -21.58
N LYS A 52 17.75 -15.44 -21.81
CA LYS A 52 18.11 -14.33 -20.92
C LYS A 52 17.00 -13.29 -20.84
N PHE A 53 16.44 -12.87 -21.97
CA PHE A 53 15.34 -11.91 -22.00
C PHE A 53 14.12 -12.40 -21.20
N LYS A 54 13.73 -13.67 -21.39
CA LYS A 54 12.66 -14.29 -20.61
C LYS A 54 12.97 -14.29 -19.11
N SER A 55 14.17 -14.72 -18.72
CA SER A 55 14.58 -14.74 -17.31
C SER A 55 14.60 -13.34 -16.67
N GLU A 56 15.05 -12.31 -17.38
CA GLU A 56 15.03 -10.94 -16.87
C GLU A 56 13.60 -10.43 -16.73
N THR A 57 12.73 -10.77 -17.69
CA THR A 57 11.31 -10.38 -17.66
C THR A 57 10.58 -11.03 -16.49
N ASP A 58 10.78 -12.32 -16.25
CA ASP A 58 10.20 -13.05 -15.11
C ASP A 58 10.71 -12.46 -13.78
N ARG A 59 12.01 -12.12 -13.71
CA ARG A 59 12.60 -11.47 -12.54
C ARG A 59 11.98 -10.10 -12.27
N ILE A 60 11.88 -9.25 -13.29
CA ILE A 60 11.26 -7.92 -13.17
C ILE A 60 9.81 -8.04 -12.71
N ALA A 61 9.05 -9.00 -13.24
CA ALA A 61 7.67 -9.24 -12.82
C ALA A 61 7.59 -9.66 -11.34
N SER A 62 8.49 -10.54 -10.89
CA SER A 62 8.59 -10.95 -9.49
C SER A 62 8.97 -9.80 -8.56
N ASP A 63 9.99 -9.02 -8.93
CA ASP A 63 10.46 -7.87 -8.15
C ASP A 63 9.37 -6.79 -8.06
N LEU A 64 8.65 -6.55 -9.16
CA LEU A 64 7.51 -5.63 -9.17
C LEU A 64 6.45 -6.14 -8.19
N ASN A 65 6.01 -7.41 -8.29
CA ASN A 65 5.02 -7.99 -7.37
C ASN A 65 5.45 -7.87 -5.91
N GLY A 66 6.73 -8.12 -5.60
CA GLY A 66 7.28 -7.95 -4.26
C GLY A 66 7.20 -6.51 -3.76
N ALA A 67 7.61 -5.54 -4.59
CA ALA A 67 7.53 -4.12 -4.27
C ALA A 67 6.07 -3.67 -4.06
N LEU A 68 5.14 -4.18 -4.87
CA LEU A 68 3.72 -3.88 -4.76
C LEU A 68 3.12 -4.44 -3.47
N GLY A 69 3.47 -5.67 -3.10
CA GLY A 69 3.11 -6.26 -1.81
C GLY A 69 3.62 -5.44 -0.62
N ALA A 70 4.85 -4.94 -0.71
CA ALA A 70 5.42 -4.05 0.30
C ALA A 70 4.66 -2.71 0.39
N VAL A 71 4.29 -2.12 -0.75
CA VAL A 71 3.46 -0.90 -0.79
C VAL A 71 2.09 -1.15 -0.15
N LEU A 72 1.40 -2.23 -0.54
CA LEU A 72 0.10 -2.61 0.06
C LEU A 72 0.21 -2.80 1.58
N SER A 73 1.24 -3.51 2.05
CA SER A 73 1.48 -3.69 3.48
C SER A 73 1.75 -2.36 4.18
N GLY A 74 2.54 -1.46 3.58
CA GLY A 74 2.79 -0.12 4.08
C GLY A 74 1.51 0.74 4.16
N ILE A 75 0.63 0.64 3.15
CA ILE A 75 -0.67 1.31 3.13
C ILE A 75 -1.56 0.79 4.27
N SER A 76 -1.67 -0.52 4.45
CA SER A 76 -2.42 -1.11 5.57
C SER A 76 -1.83 -0.71 6.93
N GLY A 77 -0.50 -0.62 7.04
CA GLY A 77 0.16 -0.14 8.26
C GLY A 77 -0.13 1.33 8.54
N MET A 78 -0.14 2.18 7.51
CA MET A 78 -0.51 3.59 7.62
C MET A 78 -1.96 3.76 8.04
N ASP A 79 -2.89 3.03 7.41
CA ASP A 79 -4.32 3.07 7.75
C ASP A 79 -4.56 2.68 9.23
N ARG A 80 -3.92 1.60 9.68
CA ARG A 80 -3.97 1.17 11.07
C ARG A 80 -3.41 2.22 12.03
N SER A 81 -2.23 2.76 11.74
CA SER A 81 -1.61 3.81 12.56
C SER A 81 -2.50 5.05 12.66
N TYR A 82 -3.23 5.34 11.59
CA TYR A 82 -4.17 6.46 11.52
C TYR A 82 -5.38 6.26 12.43
N VAL A 83 -6.02 5.09 12.38
CA VAL A 83 -7.17 4.74 13.22
C VAL A 83 -6.79 4.66 14.70
N GLU A 84 -5.63 4.06 15.00
CA GLU A 84 -5.11 3.97 16.36
C GLU A 84 -4.80 5.37 16.91
N GLY A 85 -4.14 6.23 16.12
CA GLY A 85 -3.85 7.61 16.50
C GLY A 85 -5.09 8.47 16.76
N ASP A 86 -6.14 8.34 15.94
CA ASP A 86 -7.41 9.07 16.13
C ASP A 86 -8.12 8.65 17.43
N THR A 87 -8.14 7.34 17.70
CA THR A 87 -8.69 6.78 18.95
C THR A 87 -7.91 7.29 20.15
N GLN A 88 -6.58 7.24 20.09
CA GLN A 88 -5.71 7.69 21.17
C GLN A 88 -5.88 9.19 21.45
N MET A 89 -5.97 10.02 20.41
CA MET A 89 -6.19 11.46 20.55
C MET A 89 -7.58 11.76 21.15
N SER A 90 -8.60 10.98 20.79
CA SER A 90 -9.94 11.09 21.38
C SER A 90 -9.93 10.75 22.87
N ASP A 91 -9.26 9.67 23.26
CA ASP A 91 -9.16 9.24 24.65
C ASP A 91 -8.33 10.21 25.50
N GLU A 92 -7.22 10.71 24.98
CA GLU A 92 -6.43 11.77 25.63
C GLU A 92 -7.24 13.05 25.82
N THR A 93 -8.00 13.45 24.80
CA THR A 93 -8.88 14.63 24.90
C THR A 93 -9.95 14.43 25.98
N ARG A 94 -10.63 13.28 26.00
CA ARG A 94 -11.62 12.96 27.04
C ARG A 94 -11.03 12.92 28.44
N ALA A 95 -9.82 12.37 28.59
CA ALA A 95 -9.11 12.35 29.86
C ALA A 95 -8.74 13.76 30.33
N ALA A 96 -8.24 14.60 29.42
CA ALA A 96 -7.90 15.99 29.71
C ALA A 96 -9.14 16.83 30.07
N GLU A 97 -10.25 16.68 29.33
CA GLU A 97 -11.54 17.32 29.62
C GLU A 97 -12.07 16.91 31.00
N GLY A 98 -12.04 15.62 31.31
CA GLY A 98 -12.41 15.09 32.62
C GLY A 98 -11.56 15.71 33.73
N SER A 99 -10.23 15.75 33.57
CA SER A 99 -9.32 16.33 34.58
C SER A 99 -9.52 17.84 34.78
N SER A 100 -9.90 18.58 33.74
CA SER A 100 -10.05 20.04 33.78
C SER A 100 -11.37 20.48 34.41
N ALA A 101 -12.43 19.65 34.35
CA ALA A 101 -13.76 20.00 34.83
C ALA A 101 -13.94 19.85 36.36
N PHE A 102 -13.17 18.99 37.04
CA PHE A 102 -13.38 18.72 38.47
C PHE A 102 -12.66 19.68 39.41
N ASP A 103 -11.54 20.28 39.01
CA ASP A 103 -10.76 21.18 39.89
C ASP A 103 -11.38 22.59 39.95
N ALA A 104 -11.99 23.05 38.86
CA ALA A 104 -12.74 24.31 38.82
C ALA A 104 -14.15 24.24 39.43
N ALA A 105 -14.71 23.05 39.70
CA ALA A 105 -16.03 22.91 40.33
C ALA A 105 -16.00 23.05 41.87
N ARG A 106 -14.80 23.19 42.48
CA ARG A 106 -14.62 23.39 43.92
C ARG A 106 -14.59 24.88 44.33
N PHE A 107 -15.27 25.76 43.58
CA PHE A 107 -15.50 27.12 44.06
C PHE A 107 -16.49 27.11 45.23
N GLY A 108 -15.91 27.00 46.43
CA GLY A 108 -16.42 27.37 47.74
C GLY A 108 -17.93 27.43 47.93
N ALA A 109 -18.50 26.41 48.57
CA ALA A 109 -19.65 26.63 49.44
C ALA A 109 -19.25 27.70 50.48
N PRO A 110 -19.88 28.90 50.51
CA PRO A 110 -19.68 29.80 51.62
C PRO A 110 -20.33 29.15 52.85
N ARG A 111 -19.52 28.83 53.86
CA ARG A 111 -20.04 28.59 55.20
C ARG A 111 -20.38 29.97 55.78
N ALA A 112 -21.66 30.32 55.81
CA ALA A 112 -22.22 31.36 56.67
C ALA A 112 -23.66 30.96 57.02
#